data_AF-R5BH98-F1
#
_entry.id   AF-R5BH98-F1
#
_cell.length_a   1.000
_cell.length_b   1.000
_cell.length_c   1.000
_cell.angle_alpha   90.00
_cell.angle_beta   90.00
_cell.angle_gamma   90.00
#
_symmetry.space_group_name_H-M   'P 1'
#
loop_
_entity.id
_entity.type
_entity.pdbx_description
1 polymer ?
#
loop_
_entity_poly.entity_id
_entity_poly.type
_entity_poly.pdbx_seq_one_letter_code
_entity_poly.pdbx_strand_id
1 'polypeptide(L)'
;MKKVDFEKINTGDLVQVPRVQFAPMRYGWNGWLFSSAVVIRKGYGKRTKEPVIVVEMMLPKARDDYKTVQRTFYADEVFQTNEAERAKRFCEEYGVSTTEEFYSFIQREDVTGCNEIKFLVDKGFIFD
;
A
#
# COMPACT_ATOMS: atom_id res chain seq x y z
N MET A 1 -9.00 -4.84 -9.92
CA MET A 1 -7.54 -4.84 -9.66
C MET A 1 -6.93 -6.11 -10.21
N LYS A 2 -5.70 -6.07 -10.69
CA LYS A 2 -5.00 -7.24 -11.21
C LYS A 2 -4.26 -7.93 -10.06
N LYS A 3 -4.41 -9.26 -9.93
CA LYS A 3 -3.68 -10.04 -8.93
C LYS A 3 -2.19 -10.05 -9.23
N VAL A 4 -1.37 -10.18 -8.20
CA VAL A 4 0.08 -10.32 -8.38
C VAL A 4 0.42 -11.69 -8.97
N ASP A 5 1.57 -11.76 -9.63
CA ASP A 5 2.18 -13.02 -10.05
C ASP A 5 3.12 -13.47 -8.93
N PHE A 6 2.76 -14.56 -8.24
CA PHE A 6 3.48 -15.05 -7.05
C PHE A 6 4.94 -15.41 -7.35
N GLU A 7 5.23 -15.89 -8.56
CA GLU A 7 6.59 -16.26 -8.94
C GLU A 7 7.46 -15.02 -9.15
N LYS A 8 6.88 -13.95 -9.69
CA LYS A 8 7.61 -12.72 -10.05
C LYS A 8 7.72 -11.70 -8.93
N ILE A 9 6.83 -11.72 -7.95
CA ILE A 9 6.82 -10.73 -6.87
C ILE A 9 8.02 -10.90 -5.95
N ASN A 10 8.66 -9.81 -5.54
CA ASN A 10 9.86 -9.78 -4.72
C ASN A 10 9.66 -9.02 -3.42
N THR A 11 10.56 -9.23 -2.47
CA THR A 11 10.63 -8.40 -1.26
C THR A 11 10.96 -6.96 -1.66
N GLY A 12 10.22 -6.01 -1.07
CA GLY A 12 10.32 -4.59 -1.41
C GLY A 12 9.26 -4.12 -2.42
N ASP A 13 8.57 -5.03 -3.11
CA ASP A 13 7.54 -4.64 -4.08
C ASP A 13 6.36 -3.94 -3.38
N LEU A 14 5.88 -2.86 -4.02
CA LEU A 14 4.66 -2.18 -3.63
C LEU A 14 3.43 -2.95 -4.14
N VAL A 15 2.50 -3.24 -3.26
CA VAL A 15 1.25 -3.93 -3.56
C VAL A 15 0.07 -3.27 -2.87
N GLN A 16 -1.12 -3.65 -3.30
CA GLN A 16 -2.35 -3.28 -2.66
C GLN A 16 -3.00 -4.50 -2.02
N VAL A 17 -3.40 -4.38 -0.76
CA VAL A 17 -4.02 -5.45 0.02
C VAL A 17 -5.32 -4.99 0.67
N PRO A 18 -6.27 -5.90 0.91
CA PRO A 18 -7.46 -5.62 1.70
C PRO A 18 -7.13 -5.13 3.11
N ARG A 19 -7.78 -4.06 3.59
CA ARG A 19 -7.65 -3.61 4.99
C ARG A 19 -8.29 -4.55 5.99
N VAL A 20 -9.35 -5.24 5.59
CA VAL A 20 -10.08 -6.19 6.43
C VAL A 20 -10.21 -7.51 5.67
N GLN A 21 -9.84 -8.61 6.32
CA GLN A 21 -10.06 -9.96 5.81
C GLN A 21 -11.53 -10.35 6.02
N PHE A 22 -12.44 -9.87 5.18
CA PHE A 22 -13.79 -10.44 5.11
C PHE A 22 -13.86 -11.61 4.11
N ALA A 23 -14.95 -12.37 4.17
CA ALA A 23 -15.25 -13.55 3.36
C ALA A 23 -14.99 -13.35 1.84
N PRO A 24 -14.71 -14.44 1.08
CA PRO A 24 -14.30 -14.40 -0.34
C PRO A 24 -15.13 -13.44 -1.19
N MET A 25 -14.46 -12.73 -2.12
CA MET A 25 -15.07 -11.78 -3.07
C MET A 25 -16.39 -12.33 -3.64
N ARG A 26 -17.53 -11.72 -3.27
CA ARG A 26 -18.85 -12.00 -3.89
C ARG A 26 -19.20 -10.89 -4.89
N TYR A 27 -19.95 -11.19 -5.95
CA TYR A 27 -20.33 -10.18 -6.95
C TYR A 27 -21.37 -9.20 -6.36
N GLY A 28 -21.08 -7.89 -6.39
CA GLY A 28 -21.85 -6.82 -5.74
C GLY A 28 -20.91 -5.84 -5.01
N TRP A 29 -21.40 -4.68 -4.55
CA TRP A 29 -20.57 -3.64 -3.89
C TRP A 29 -19.77 -4.24 -2.73
N ASN A 30 -18.51 -4.59 -3.02
CA ASN A 30 -17.58 -5.18 -2.08
C ASN A 30 -16.87 -4.03 -1.39
N GLY A 31 -17.31 -3.68 -0.18
CA GLY A 31 -16.73 -2.65 0.71
C GLY A 31 -15.30 -2.95 1.19
N TRP A 32 -14.45 -3.48 0.31
CA TRP A 32 -13.06 -3.74 0.55
C TRP A 32 -12.33 -2.40 0.41
N LEU A 33 -12.08 -1.78 1.56
CA LEU A 33 -11.11 -0.71 1.65
C LEU A 33 -9.73 -1.34 1.46
N PHE A 34 -8.98 -0.87 0.48
CA PHE A 34 -7.61 -1.32 0.25
C PHE A 34 -6.61 -0.45 1.00
N SER A 35 -5.39 -0.95 1.14
CA SER A 35 -4.24 -0.21 1.63
C SER A 35 -3.01 -0.56 0.81
N SER A 36 -2.16 0.44 0.62
CA SER A 36 -0.78 0.26 0.22
C SER A 36 -0.04 -0.61 1.23
N ALA A 37 0.79 -1.51 0.71
CA ALA A 37 1.64 -2.39 1.50
C ALA A 37 2.92 -2.74 0.75
N VAL A 38 3.97 -3.07 1.51
CA VAL A 38 5.26 -3.52 0.97
C VAL A 38 5.46 -5.00 1.27
N VAL A 39 5.90 -5.75 0.27
CA VAL A 39 6.19 -7.18 0.44
C VAL A 39 7.42 -7.37 1.32
N ILE A 40 7.25 -8.11 2.42
CA ILE A 40 8.35 -8.52 3.30
C ILE A 40 8.93 -9.84 2.81
N ARG A 41 8.07 -10.82 2.53
CA ARG A 41 8.50 -12.14 2.06
C ARG A 41 7.37 -12.95 1.43
N LYS A 42 7.76 -13.88 0.57
CA LYS A 42 6.91 -14.96 0.05
C LYS A 42 7.01 -16.22 0.91
N GLY A 43 6.01 -17.07 0.85
CA GLY A 43 6.06 -18.39 1.45
C GLY A 43 4.83 -19.23 1.11
N TYR A 44 4.69 -20.34 1.81
CA TYR A 44 3.53 -21.23 1.71
C TYR A 44 2.88 -21.42 3.08
N GLY A 45 1.55 -21.47 3.10
CA GLY A 45 0.78 -21.73 4.30
C GLY A 45 1.19 -23.07 4.92
N LYS A 46 1.47 -23.09 6.23
CA LYS A 46 1.94 -24.32 6.91
C LYS A 46 0.96 -25.49 6.75
N ARG A 47 -0.34 -25.20 6.83
CA ARG A 47 -1.44 -26.19 6.77
C ARG A 47 -1.99 -26.38 5.35
N THR A 48 -2.30 -25.30 4.64
CA THR A 48 -2.94 -25.39 3.31
C THR A 48 -1.94 -25.64 2.18
N LYS A 49 -0.65 -25.37 2.40
CA LYS A 49 0.41 -25.39 1.36
C LYS A 49 0.15 -24.42 0.20
N GLU A 50 -0.78 -23.48 0.37
CA GLU A 50 -1.09 -22.45 -0.62
C GLU A 50 -0.10 -21.30 -0.55
N PRO A 51 0.15 -20.60 -1.68
CA PRO A 51 1.06 -19.46 -1.72
C PRO A 51 0.52 -18.32 -0.86
N VAL A 52 1.39 -17.78 0.00
CA VAL A 52 1.08 -16.66 0.88
C VAL A 52 2.16 -15.59 0.76
N ILE A 53 1.75 -14.34 0.97
CA ILE A 53 2.62 -13.18 0.95
C ILE A 53 2.47 -12.48 2.29
N VAL A 54 3.61 -12.21 2.91
CA VAL A 54 3.70 -11.43 4.14
C VAL A 54 4.06 -10.01 3.75
N VAL A 55 3.23 -9.06 4.18
CA VAL A 55 3.37 -7.65 3.84
C VAL A 55 3.40 -6.79 5.10
N GLU A 56 4.05 -5.63 4.98
CA GLU A 56 3.89 -4.51 5.88
C GLU A 56 2.87 -3.55 5.26
N MET A 57 1.67 -3.50 5.82
CA MET A 57 0.59 -2.64 5.30
C MET A 57 0.43 -1.37 6.13
N MET A 58 0.07 -0.28 5.46
CA MET A 58 -0.29 0.98 6.10
C MET A 58 -1.68 0.88 6.75
N LEU A 59 -1.89 1.58 7.87
CA LEU A 59 -3.20 1.81 8.47
C LEU A 59 -3.31 3.28 8.87
N PRO A 60 -4.33 4.01 8.38
CA PRO A 60 -4.53 5.40 8.78
C PRO A 60 -4.86 5.46 10.27
N LYS A 61 -4.25 6.41 10.98
CA LYS A 61 -4.45 6.59 12.42
C LYS A 61 -5.06 7.95 12.73
N ALA A 62 -4.49 9.02 12.18
CA ALA A 62 -5.00 10.37 12.29
C ALA A 62 -4.65 11.17 11.02
N ARG A 63 -4.83 12.49 11.06
CA ARG A 63 -4.37 13.39 10.01
C ARG A 63 -2.85 13.33 9.91
N ASP A 64 -2.36 13.01 8.71
CA ASP A 64 -0.94 12.91 8.35
C ASP A 64 -0.13 11.93 9.25
N ASP A 65 -0.84 11.00 9.88
CA ASP A 65 -0.32 9.98 10.79
C ASP A 65 -0.89 8.61 10.41
N TYR A 66 0.01 7.65 10.26
CA TYR A 66 -0.32 6.26 9.97
C TYR A 66 0.53 5.35 10.84
N LYS A 67 0.06 4.12 11.01
CA LYS A 67 0.85 3.02 11.59
C LYS A 67 1.04 1.93 10.55
N THR A 68 2.08 1.12 10.69
CA THR A 68 2.21 -0.10 9.89
C THR A 68 1.83 -1.33 10.70
N VAL A 69 1.37 -2.36 10.00
CA VAL A 69 1.13 -3.67 10.59
C VAL A 69 1.59 -4.76 9.65
N GLN A 70 2.23 -5.79 10.20
CA GLN A 70 2.56 -6.98 9.44
C GLN A 70 1.35 -7.91 9.34
N ARG A 71 1.02 -8.33 8.11
CA ARG A 71 -0.08 -9.25 7.81
C ARG A 71 0.32 -10.26 6.77
N THR A 72 -0.32 -11.41 6.82
CA THR A 72 -0.17 -12.48 5.85
C THR A 72 -1.45 -12.59 5.05
N PHE A 73 -1.34 -12.59 3.73
CA PHE A 73 -2.44 -12.78 2.78
C PHE A 73 -2.16 -14.00 1.91
N TYR A 74 -3.21 -14.64 1.43
CA TYR A 74 -3.07 -15.55 0.29
C TYR A 74 -2.63 -14.72 -0.92
N ALA A 75 -1.76 -15.30 -1.77
CA ALA A 75 -1.20 -14.58 -2.90
C ALA A 75 -2.29 -14.09 -3.89
N ASP A 76 -3.42 -14.78 -3.94
CA ASP A 76 -4.56 -14.44 -4.79
C ASP A 76 -5.43 -13.29 -4.25
N GLU A 77 -5.18 -12.85 -3.02
CA GLU A 77 -5.77 -11.67 -2.36
C GLU A 77 -4.80 -10.48 -2.30
N VAL A 78 -3.67 -10.56 -3.02
CA VAL A 78 -2.70 -9.46 -3.17
C VAL A 78 -2.74 -8.93 -4.59
N PHE A 79 -2.78 -7.61 -4.73
CA PHE A 79 -3.02 -6.95 -6.00
C PHE A 79 -1.87 -6.03 -6.41
N GLN A 80 -1.67 -5.92 -7.72
CA GLN A 80 -0.81 -4.91 -8.33
C GLN A 80 -1.40 -3.52 -8.10
N THR A 81 -0.53 -2.53 -7.94
CA THR A 81 -0.90 -1.14 -7.69
C THR A 81 -0.09 -0.16 -8.52
N ASN A 82 -0.68 0.98 -8.84
CA ASN A 82 -0.04 2.14 -9.46
C ASN A 82 -0.08 3.37 -8.53
N GLU A 83 -0.25 3.16 -7.23
CA GLU A 83 -0.31 4.22 -6.22
C GLU A 83 0.95 5.10 -6.21
N ALA A 84 2.14 4.52 -6.39
CA ALA A 84 3.38 5.29 -6.51
C ALA A 84 3.35 6.27 -7.69
N GLU A 85 2.94 5.81 -8.88
CA GLU A 85 2.84 6.68 -10.06
C GLU A 85 1.81 7.80 -9.87
N ARG A 86 0.67 7.49 -9.24
CA ARG A 86 -0.36 8.49 -8.94
C ARG A 86 0.13 9.52 -7.93
N ALA A 87 0.82 9.08 -6.89
CA ALA A 87 1.41 9.94 -5.89
C ALA A 87 2.51 10.84 -6.48
N LYS A 88 3.36 10.31 -7.38
CA LYS A 88 4.34 11.13 -8.12
C LYS A 88 3.67 12.24 -8.93
N ARG A 89 2.63 11.93 -9.71
CA ARG A 89 1.86 12.94 -10.46
C ARG A 89 1.25 14.01 -9.55
N PHE A 90 0.68 13.59 -8.41
CA PHE A 90 0.16 14.53 -7.42
C PHE A 90 1.28 15.46 -6.92
N CYS A 91 2.43 14.92 -6.52
CA CYS A 91 3.56 15.73 -6.07
C CYS A 91 4.02 16.73 -7.16
N GLU A 92 4.12 16.29 -8.42
CA GLU A 92 4.46 17.15 -9.56
C GLU A 92 3.44 18.29 -9.78
N GLU A 93 2.14 18.00 -9.73
CA GLU A 93 1.06 18.99 -9.88
C GLU A 93 1.13 20.11 -8.83
N TYR A 94 1.60 19.78 -7.62
CA TYR A 94 1.76 20.73 -6.52
C TYR A 94 3.20 21.28 -6.39
N GLY A 95 4.09 20.97 -7.33
CA GLY A 95 5.48 21.45 -7.32
C GLY A 95 6.31 20.91 -6.15
N VAL A 96 5.98 19.71 -5.66
CA VAL A 96 6.69 19.02 -4.58
C VAL A 96 7.65 18.01 -5.21
N SER A 97 8.95 18.22 -5.02
CA SER A 97 10.02 17.45 -5.68
C SER A 97 10.94 16.69 -4.71
N THR A 98 10.89 17.00 -3.41
CA THR A 98 11.70 16.34 -2.39
C THR A 98 10.88 15.85 -1.20
N THR A 99 11.49 14.97 -0.40
CA THR A 99 10.92 14.48 0.86
C THR A 99 10.66 15.64 1.83
N GLU A 100 11.59 16.58 1.96
CA GLU A 100 11.49 17.75 2.84
C GLU A 100 10.36 18.70 2.39
N GLU A 101 10.22 18.90 1.08
CA GLU A 101 9.14 19.69 0.49
C GLU A 101 7.78 19.04 0.76
N PHE A 102 7.70 17.71 0.63
CA PHE A 102 6.46 16.97 0.91
C PHE A 102 6.05 17.12 2.38
N TYR A 103 6.98 16.99 3.30
CA TYR A 103 6.70 17.17 4.74
C TYR A 103 6.24 18.59 5.08
N SER A 104 6.82 19.60 4.43
CA SER A 104 6.37 20.98 4.58
C SER A 104 4.98 21.20 3.96
N PHE A 105 4.69 20.55 2.83
CA PHE A 105 3.42 20.63 2.13
C PHE A 105 2.25 20.08 2.96
N ILE A 106 2.40 18.90 3.57
CA ILE A 106 1.31 18.25 4.33
C ILE A 106 1.01 18.94 5.67
N GLN A 107 1.89 19.82 6.16
CA GLN A 107 1.65 20.61 7.37
C GLN A 107 0.69 21.79 7.14
N ARG A 108 0.40 22.13 5.89
CA ARG A 108 -0.53 23.21 5.57
C ARG A 108 -1.95 22.85 6.04
N GLU A 109 -2.65 23.83 6.62
CA GLU A 109 -4.00 23.59 7.17
C GLU A 109 -5.02 23.11 6.13
N ASP A 110 -4.85 23.53 4.86
CA ASP A 110 -5.73 23.19 3.74
C ASP A 110 -5.45 21.81 3.11
N VAL A 111 -4.39 21.11 3.54
CA VAL A 111 -3.98 19.81 3.00
C VAL A 111 -4.40 18.68 3.96
N THR A 112 -5.17 17.71 3.48
CA THR A 112 -5.59 16.54 4.27
C THR A 112 -5.57 15.26 3.43
N GLY A 113 -5.56 14.11 4.09
CA GLY A 113 -5.69 12.81 3.41
C GLY A 113 -4.39 12.28 2.80
N CYS A 114 -3.23 12.83 3.17
CA CYS A 114 -1.94 12.47 2.58
C CYS A 114 -1.29 11.21 3.19
N ASN A 115 -1.98 10.46 4.07
CA ASN A 115 -1.43 9.29 4.77
C ASN A 115 -0.83 8.23 3.82
N GLU A 116 -1.50 7.94 2.71
CA GLU A 116 -1.00 6.98 1.71
C GLU A 116 0.25 7.52 1.00
N ILE A 117 0.23 8.78 0.57
CA ILE A 117 1.39 9.41 -0.08
C ILE A 117 2.58 9.47 0.89
N LYS A 118 2.32 9.83 2.16
CA LYS A 118 3.34 9.83 3.21
C LYS A 118 3.96 8.45 3.41
N PHE A 119 3.16 7.39 3.44
CA PHE A 119 3.69 6.03 3.49
C PHE A 119 4.59 5.71 2.29
N LEU A 120 4.21 6.13 1.09
CA LEU A 120 5.01 5.90 -0.12
C LEU A 120 6.32 6.69 -0.10
N VAL A 121 6.29 7.94 0.39
CA VAL A 121 7.48 8.78 0.59
C VAL A 121 8.41 8.13 1.63
N ASP A 122 7.88 7.71 2.78
CA ASP A 122 8.66 7.09 3.86
C ASP A 122 9.32 5.76 3.45
N LYS A 123 8.71 5.04 2.50
CA LYS A 123 9.23 3.79 1.95
C LYS A 123 10.13 4.00 0.71
N GLY A 124 10.33 5.24 0.27
CA GLY A 124 11.22 5.57 -0.85
C GLY A 124 10.65 5.24 -2.24
N PHE A 125 9.33 5.28 -2.42
CA PHE A 125 8.71 5.00 -3.72
C PHE A 125 8.50 6.25 -4.58
N ILE A 126 8.60 7.45 -4.00
CA ILE A 126 8.20 8.71 -4.66
C ILE A 126 9.40 9.50 -5.15
N PHE A 127 10.27 9.92 -4.22
CA PHE A 127 11.46 10.71 -4.49
C PHE A 127 12.69 9.80 -4.47
N ASP A 128 13.63 10.06 -5.39
CA ASP A 128 14.90 9.34 -5.53
C ASP A 128 15.97 9.85 -4.56
#